data_AF-A0AAD9UFN7-F1
#
_entry.id   AF-A0AAD9UFN7-F1
#
_cell.length_a   1.000
_cell.length_b   1.000
_cell.length_c   1.000
_cell.angle_alpha   90.00
_cell.angle_beta   90.00
_cell.angle_gamma   90.00
#
_symmetry.space_group_name_H-M   'P 1'
#
loop_
_entity.id
_entity.type
_entity.pdbx_description
1 polymer ?
#
loop_
_entity_poly.entity_id
_entity_poly.type
_entity_poly.pdbx_seq_one_letter_code
_entity_poly.pdbx_strand_id
1 'polypeptide(L)'
;MCLSTKKLKFLDMVNYLASGFSYDKYSKAYGCEVTKGYFPYEYMDDFRNLPPKEAFCSRLRNEGISIEDYAECERAWRDTHMKTMRDFLVWYNYLDVIPFLEAISKQTVFYQQKSIDVFKNGISVPV
;
A
#
# COMPACT_ATOMS: atom_id res chain seq x y z
N MET A 1 -7.58 -10.71 -12.69
CA MET A 1 -8.40 -11.72 -11.99
C MET A 1 -9.52 -11.02 -11.19
N CYS A 2 -10.71 -11.60 -11.06
CA CYS A 2 -11.82 -10.99 -10.29
C CYS A 2 -12.57 -12.08 -9.50
N LEU A 3 -12.82 -11.82 -8.21
CA LEU A 3 -13.73 -12.64 -7.41
C LEU A 3 -15.11 -11.99 -7.43
N SER A 4 -16.11 -12.68 -7.97
CA SER A 4 -17.46 -12.13 -8.15
C SER A 4 -18.52 -12.99 -7.48
N THR A 5 -19.40 -12.34 -6.73
CA THR A 5 -20.67 -12.89 -6.25
C THR A 5 -21.82 -12.05 -6.82
N LYS A 6 -23.07 -12.39 -6.47
CA LYS A 6 -24.24 -11.57 -6.85
C LYS A 6 -24.22 -10.15 -6.25
N LYS A 7 -23.49 -9.94 -5.15
CA LYS A 7 -23.51 -8.68 -4.37
C LYS A 7 -22.16 -7.97 -4.28
N LEU A 8 -21.07 -8.64 -4.64
CA LEU A 8 -19.71 -8.13 -4.47
C LEU A 8 -18.85 -8.52 -5.67
N LYS A 9 -18.09 -7.55 -6.19
CA LYS A 9 -16.98 -7.80 -7.09
C LYS A 9 -15.70 -7.30 -6.43
N PHE A 10 -14.74 -8.19 -6.25
CA PHE A 10 -13.39 -7.85 -5.81
C PHE A 10 -12.49 -7.83 -7.05
N LEU A 11 -12.06 -6.64 -7.42
CA LEU A 11 -11.26 -6.37 -8.61
C LEU A 11 -9.79 -6.27 -8.24
N ASP A 12 -8.94 -6.89 -9.05
CA ASP A 12 -7.49 -6.72 -8.93
C ASP A 12 -7.04 -5.58 -9.85
N MET A 13 -6.50 -4.52 -9.24
CA MET A 13 -6.14 -3.28 -9.89
C MET A 13 -5.06 -3.47 -10.97
N VAL A 14 -4.17 -4.47 -10.84
CA VAL A 14 -3.08 -4.71 -11.80
C VAL A 14 -3.62 -4.91 -13.22
N ASN A 15 -4.84 -5.45 -13.35
CA ASN A 15 -5.50 -5.68 -14.64
C ASN A 15 -5.96 -4.39 -15.34
N TYR A 16 -5.96 -3.26 -14.63
CA TYR A 16 -6.38 -1.94 -15.13
C TYR A 16 -5.18 -0.99 -15.25
N LEU A 17 -3.96 -1.53 -15.12
CA LEU A 17 -2.70 -0.83 -15.31
C LEU A 17 -2.01 -1.35 -16.57
N ALA A 18 -1.11 -0.55 -17.13
CA ALA A 18 -0.22 -1.04 -18.18
C ALA A 18 0.72 -2.13 -17.63
N SER A 19 1.04 -3.13 -18.44
CA SER A 19 1.94 -4.21 -18.03
C SER A 19 3.29 -3.66 -17.54
N GLY A 20 3.82 -4.24 -16.46
CA GLY A 20 5.08 -3.82 -15.84
C GLY A 20 5.01 -2.54 -14.99
N PHE A 21 3.81 -1.99 -14.72
CA PHE A 21 3.65 -0.91 -13.76
C PHE A 21 3.62 -1.43 -12.32
N SER A 22 4.56 -0.95 -11.50
CA SER A 22 4.52 -1.11 -10.05
C SER A 22 3.55 -0.13 -9.41
N TYR A 23 3.18 -0.38 -8.15
CA TYR A 23 2.37 0.55 -7.36
C TYR A 23 2.99 1.96 -7.31
N ASP A 24 4.30 2.07 -7.04
CA ASP A 24 5.01 3.36 -7.03
C ASP A 24 4.89 4.12 -8.37
N LYS A 25 5.05 3.41 -9.50
CA LYS A 25 4.88 4.01 -10.84
C LYS A 25 3.44 4.46 -11.08
N TYR A 26 2.46 3.67 -10.64
CA TYR A 26 1.04 3.98 -10.76
C TYR A 26 0.67 5.24 -9.97
N SER A 27 1.02 5.30 -8.69
CA SER A 27 0.74 6.46 -7.84
C SER A 27 1.39 7.73 -8.39
N LYS A 28 2.66 7.65 -8.84
CA LYS A 28 3.36 8.78 -9.48
C LYS A 28 2.70 9.24 -10.78
N ALA A 29 2.18 8.32 -11.60
CA ALA A 29 1.48 8.68 -12.83
C ALA A 29 0.23 9.53 -12.61
N TYR A 30 -0.40 9.40 -11.43
CA TYR A 30 -1.53 10.23 -11.01
C TYR A 30 -1.15 11.35 -10.03
N GLY A 31 0.15 11.67 -9.93
CA GLY A 31 0.66 12.74 -9.07
C GLY A 31 0.35 12.53 -7.59
N CYS A 32 0.30 11.28 -7.14
CA CYS A 32 0.17 10.93 -5.73
C CYS A 32 1.56 10.68 -5.15
N GLU A 33 1.85 11.32 -4.01
CA GLU A 33 3.07 11.08 -3.27
C GLU A 33 2.91 9.82 -2.43
N VAL A 34 3.87 8.92 -2.54
CA VAL A 34 3.92 7.68 -1.75
C VAL A 34 5.08 7.78 -0.78
N THR A 35 4.78 7.77 0.51
CA THR A 35 5.80 7.65 1.54
C THR A 35 6.06 6.18 1.79
N LYS A 36 7.33 5.77 1.66
CA LYS A 36 7.72 4.39 1.92
C LYS A 36 7.57 4.07 3.40
N GLY A 37 6.67 3.13 3.72
CA GLY A 37 6.56 2.55 5.05
C GLY A 37 7.56 1.41 5.27
N TYR A 38 7.84 1.11 6.54
CA TYR A 38 8.62 -0.07 6.94
C TYR A 38 7.87 -0.88 7.98
N PHE A 39 7.99 -2.21 7.89
CA PHE A 39 7.26 -3.12 8.75
C PHE A 39 8.10 -4.36 9.10
N PRO A 40 8.09 -4.86 10.34
CA PRO A 40 8.89 -6.00 10.77
C PRO A 40 8.14 -7.31 10.51
N TYR A 41 8.08 -7.74 9.25
CA TYR A 41 7.28 -8.89 8.81
C TYR A 41 7.61 -10.19 9.57
N GLU A 42 8.88 -10.38 9.90
CA GLU A 42 9.40 -11.58 10.55
C GLU A 42 9.21 -11.59 12.07
N TYR A 43 8.80 -10.48 12.69
CA TYR A 43 8.65 -10.34 14.14
C TYR A 43 7.23 -10.59 14.66
N MET A 44 6.25 -10.79 13.77
CA MET A 44 4.80 -10.73 14.05
C MET A 44 4.22 -11.81 14.99
N ASP A 45 5.03 -12.33 15.91
CA ASP A 45 4.67 -13.20 17.04
C ASP A 45 4.32 -12.40 18.32
N ASP A 46 4.84 -11.16 18.50
CA ASP A 46 4.47 -10.26 19.63
C ASP A 46 3.84 -8.96 19.12
N PHE A 47 2.63 -8.66 19.60
CA PHE A 47 1.82 -7.53 19.15
C PHE A 47 1.85 -6.32 20.10
N ARG A 48 2.60 -6.39 21.21
CA ARG A 48 2.45 -5.42 22.30
C ARG A 48 3.24 -4.13 22.09
N ASN A 49 4.48 -4.21 21.61
CA ASN A 49 5.38 -3.06 21.52
C ASN A 49 6.00 -2.97 20.14
N LEU A 50 6.46 -1.77 19.75
CA LEU A 50 7.35 -1.60 18.62
C LEU A 50 8.64 -2.40 18.88
N PRO A 51 9.01 -3.35 18.03
CA PRO A 51 10.21 -4.14 18.25
C PRO A 51 11.47 -3.33 17.97
N PRO A 52 12.62 -3.80 18.49
CA PRO A 52 13.90 -3.17 18.19
C PRO A 52 14.24 -3.30 16.69
N LYS A 53 15.13 -2.44 16.22
CA LYS A 53 15.57 -2.33 14.81
C LYS A 53 15.95 -3.67 14.18
N GLU A 54 16.58 -4.55 14.94
CA GLU A 54 17.06 -5.86 14.48
C GLU A 54 15.91 -6.78 14.01
N ALA A 55 14.70 -6.53 14.51
CA ALA A 55 13.49 -7.27 14.14
C ALA A 55 12.93 -6.89 12.76
N PHE A 56 13.42 -5.81 12.14
CA PHE A 56 13.04 -5.36 10.80
C PHE A 56 13.93 -5.97 9.70
N CYS A 57 14.56 -7.12 9.96
CA CYS A 57 15.35 -7.85 8.97
C CYS A 57 14.46 -8.62 8.01
N SER A 58 14.46 -8.24 6.72
CA SER A 58 13.69 -8.92 5.69
C SER A 58 14.45 -10.11 5.14
N ARG A 59 13.91 -11.32 5.29
CA ARG A 59 14.50 -12.54 4.69
C ARG A 59 14.48 -12.50 3.16
N LEU A 60 13.45 -11.86 2.59
CA LEU A 60 13.30 -11.72 1.14
C LEU A 60 14.43 -10.89 0.51
N ARG A 61 14.84 -9.82 1.20
CA ARG A 61 15.87 -8.89 0.71
C ARG A 61 17.24 -9.16 1.35
N ASN A 62 17.29 -10.02 2.36
CA ASN A 62 18.45 -10.31 3.20
C ASN A 62 19.14 -9.04 3.73
N GLU A 63 18.33 -8.04 4.10
CA GLU A 63 18.77 -6.75 4.62
C GLU A 63 17.88 -6.30 5.79
N GLY A 64 18.48 -5.55 6.71
CA GLY A 64 17.75 -4.85 7.75
C GLY A 64 17.36 -3.43 7.34
N ILE A 65 16.49 -2.82 8.13
CA ILE A 65 16.18 -1.39 8.03
C ILE A 65 17.41 -0.52 8.37
N SER A 66 17.51 0.66 7.77
CA SER A 66 18.52 1.67 8.14
C SER A 66 18.23 2.26 9.53
N ILE A 67 19.18 3.00 10.11
CA ILE A 67 18.97 3.65 11.41
C ILE A 67 17.97 4.79 11.24
N GLU A 68 18.07 5.52 10.13
CA GLU A 68 17.25 6.68 9.77
C GLU A 68 15.79 6.27 9.54
N ASP A 69 15.56 5.21 8.77
CA ASP A 69 14.22 4.69 8.49
C ASP A 69 13.56 4.12 9.76
N TYR A 70 14.34 3.47 10.64
CA TYR A 70 13.82 3.00 11.92
C TYR A 70 13.47 4.16 12.85
N ALA A 71 14.27 5.22 12.87
CA ALA A 71 13.95 6.43 13.62
C ALA A 71 12.63 7.08 13.16
N GLU A 72 12.27 7.00 11.86
CA GLU A 72 10.93 7.39 11.40
C GLU A 72 9.82 6.53 11.99
N CYS A 73 10.01 5.21 12.07
CA CYS A 73 9.04 4.30 12.70
C CYS A 73 8.83 4.65 14.18
N GLU A 74 9.92 4.93 14.90
CA GLU A 74 9.85 5.33 16.31
C GLU A 74 9.18 6.70 16.51
N ARG A 75 9.45 7.66 15.62
CA ARG A 75 8.76 8.96 15.62
C ARG A 75 7.27 8.78 15.40
N ALA A 76 6.88 8.06 14.34
CA ALA A 76 5.47 7.78 14.06
C ALA A 76 4.77 7.12 15.25
N TRP A 77 5.42 6.14 15.88
CA TRP A 77 4.89 5.47 17.09
C TRP A 77 4.63 6.44 18.23
N ARG A 78 5.60 7.33 18.54
CA ARG A 78 5.47 8.32 19.62
C ARG A 78 4.44 9.39 19.31
N ASP A 79 4.52 9.98 18.12
CA ASP A 79 3.75 11.16 17.72
C ASP A 79 2.26 10.84 17.54
N THR A 80 1.94 9.62 17.12
CA THR A 80 0.55 9.13 16.99
C THR A 80 0.06 8.37 18.24
N HIS A 81 0.89 8.30 19.28
CA HIS A 81 0.59 7.66 20.56
C HIS A 81 0.15 6.19 20.43
N MET A 82 0.82 5.44 19.57
CA MET A 82 0.58 4.01 19.37
C MET A 82 0.88 3.23 20.65
N LYS A 83 0.07 2.20 20.92
CA LYS A 83 0.22 1.34 22.10
C LYS A 83 0.54 -0.09 21.74
N THR A 84 0.25 -0.50 20.50
CA THR A 84 0.37 -1.87 20.03
C THR A 84 0.86 -1.93 18.59
N MET A 85 1.42 -3.07 18.19
CA MET A 85 1.74 -3.31 16.78
C MET A 85 0.52 -3.28 15.87
N ARG A 86 -0.69 -3.45 16.42
CA ARG A 86 -1.93 -3.24 15.65
C ARG A 86 -2.07 -1.78 15.24
N ASP A 87 -1.78 -0.83 16.13
CA ASP A 87 -1.85 0.60 15.82
C ASP A 87 -0.79 0.96 14.75
N PHE A 88 0.41 0.41 14.91
CA PHE A 88 1.49 0.56 13.91
C PHE A 88 1.12 -0.06 12.55
N LEU A 89 0.49 -1.23 12.54
CA LEU A 89 0.01 -1.88 11.32
C LEU A 89 -1.07 -1.05 10.62
N VAL A 90 -2.00 -0.44 11.36
CA VAL A 90 -3.03 0.44 10.78
C VAL A 90 -2.37 1.64 10.12
N TRP A 91 -1.44 2.31 10.81
CA TRP A 91 -0.70 3.43 10.24
C TRP A 91 0.13 3.02 9.02
N TYR A 92 0.87 1.91 9.10
CA TYR A 92 1.65 1.38 7.98
C TYR A 92 0.76 1.15 6.74
N ASN A 93 -0.40 0.50 6.91
CA ASN A 93 -1.33 0.29 5.82
C ASN A 93 -1.93 1.60 5.28
N TYR A 94 -2.12 2.62 6.12
CA TYR A 94 -2.58 3.92 5.65
C TYR A 94 -1.58 4.61 4.71
N LEU A 95 -0.27 4.39 4.89
CA LEU A 95 0.74 4.92 3.97
C LEU A 95 0.56 4.38 2.53
N ASP A 96 0.10 3.14 2.38
CA ASP A 96 -0.15 2.55 1.05
C ASP A 96 -1.59 2.82 0.56
N VAL A 97 -2.59 2.71 1.45
CA VAL A 97 -4.01 2.77 1.06
C VAL A 97 -4.45 4.19 0.70
N ILE A 98 -3.98 5.21 1.42
CA ILE A 98 -4.43 6.60 1.18
C ILE A 98 -3.99 7.07 -0.22
N PRO A 99 -2.71 6.99 -0.62
CA PRO A 99 -2.30 7.40 -1.96
C PRO A 99 -2.91 6.51 -3.04
N PHE A 100 -3.15 5.24 -2.76
CA PHE A 100 -3.83 4.33 -3.68
C PHE A 100 -5.27 4.75 -3.98
N LEU A 101 -6.04 5.12 -2.95
CA LEU A 101 -7.40 5.62 -3.11
C LEU A 101 -7.43 6.93 -3.90
N GLU A 102 -6.47 7.82 -3.64
CA GLU A 102 -6.34 9.07 -4.39
C GLU A 102 -6.03 8.81 -5.87
N ALA A 103 -5.08 7.93 -6.17
CA ALA A 103 -4.72 7.55 -7.54
C ALA A 103 -5.92 6.91 -8.28
N ILE A 104 -6.66 6.01 -7.63
CA ILE A 104 -7.88 5.41 -8.19
C ILE A 104 -8.94 6.47 -8.48
N SER A 105 -9.13 7.42 -7.56
CA SER A 105 -10.09 8.51 -7.74
C SER A 105 -9.73 9.36 -8.95
N LYS A 106 -8.46 9.77 -9.08
CA LYS A 106 -7.96 10.55 -10.22
C LYS A 106 -8.08 9.79 -11.54
N GLN A 107 -7.74 8.50 -11.57
CA GLN A 107 -7.94 7.64 -12.72
C GLN A 107 -9.42 7.56 -13.12
N THR A 108 -10.30 7.37 -12.14
CA THR A 108 -11.74 7.26 -12.37
C THR A 108 -12.27 8.54 -12.99
N VAL A 109 -11.92 9.72 -12.44
CA VAL A 109 -12.29 11.03 -12.99
C VAL A 109 -11.78 11.19 -14.43
N PHE A 110 -10.53 10.82 -14.70
CA PHE A 110 -9.96 10.92 -16.04
C PHE A 110 -10.74 10.11 -17.10
N TYR A 111 -11.14 8.88 -16.78
CA TYR A 111 -11.92 8.05 -17.71
C TYR A 111 -13.39 8.45 -17.78
N GLN A 112 -13.97 8.92 -16.68
CA GLN A 112 -15.34 9.45 -16.66
C GLN A 112 -15.52 10.66 -17.57
N GLN A 113 -14.51 11.53 -17.70
CA GLN A 113 -14.51 12.64 -18.68
C GLN A 113 -14.61 12.15 -20.13
N LYS A 114 -14.32 10.88 -20.39
CA LYS A 114 -14.44 10.21 -21.69
C LYS A 114 -15.70 9.32 -21.76
N SER A 115 -16.61 9.43 -20.79
CA SER A 115 -17.80 8.58 -20.63
C SER A 115 -17.49 7.08 -20.49
N ILE A 116 -16.34 6.75 -19.88
CA ILE A 116 -15.89 5.38 -19.64
C ILE A 116 -15.86 5.11 -18.14
N ASP A 117 -16.57 4.09 -17.67
CA ASP A 117 -16.36 3.52 -16.33
C ASP A 117 -15.27 2.45 -16.43
N VAL A 118 -14.04 2.80 -16.09
CA VAL A 118 -12.88 1.92 -16.28
C VAL A 118 -13.03 0.56 -15.59
N PHE A 119 -13.76 0.48 -14.48
CA PHE A 119 -13.92 -0.75 -13.70
C PHE A 119 -15.10 -1.62 -14.18
N LYS A 120 -16.00 -1.08 -14.99
CA LYS A 120 -17.12 -1.83 -15.60
C LYS A 120 -16.94 -2.09 -17.09
N ASN A 121 -16.37 -1.14 -17.82
CA ASN A 121 -16.18 -1.16 -19.26
C ASN A 121 -14.76 -1.58 -19.67
N GLY A 122 -13.78 -1.42 -18.79
CA GLY A 122 -12.39 -1.81 -19.08
C GLY A 122 -12.25 -3.31 -19.21
N ILE A 123 -11.50 -3.75 -20.23
CA ILE A 123 -11.10 -5.14 -20.41
C ILE A 123 -9.64 -5.24 -19.97
N SER A 124 -9.35 -6.23 -19.14
CA SER A 124 -7.99 -6.50 -18.68
C SER A 124 -7.09 -6.88 -19.85
N VAL A 125 -5.93 -6.24 -19.98
CA VAL A 125 -4.88 -6.69 -20.88
C VAL A 125 -4.24 -7.96 -20.26
N PRO A 126 -3.93 -9.02 -21.03
CA PRO A 126 -3.22 -10.17 -20.49
C PRO A 126 -1.92 -9.72 -19.85
N VAL A 127 -1.65 -10.23 -18.64
CA VAL A 127 -0.42 -9.96 -17.88
C VAL A 127 0.65 -10.95 -18.29
#